data_AF-X1B1M4-F1
#
_entry.id   AF-X1B1M4-F1
#
_cell.length_a   1.000
_cell.length_b   1.000
_cell.length_c   1.000
_cell.angle_alpha   90.00
_cell.angle_beta   90.00
_cell.angle_gamma   90.00
#
_symmetry.space_group_name_H-M   'P 1'
#
loop_
_entity.id
_entity.type
_entity.pdbx_description
1 polymer ?
#
loop_
_entity_poly.entity_id
_entity_poly.type
_entity_poly.pdbx_seq_one_letter_code
_entity_poly.pdbx_strand_id
1 'polypeptide(L)'
;DIVNLNYICAYCEKFHRFFAIKMGKGLKTIEKVGQFPAWDINIEKTLKKILKGYSEYYKKGKTCEFHSYGIGAFVYYRRIIEDIIGQLLESIPDLISGEELEKYQVALEEVRKTKTATKKIALVKDLLPLILKPEQFNPLKTLHDALSKGLHGRTDAECLEDAESIRTSLVFLVDAVLSQKKGQQKYTESMKKILEKQRKKIKKDEDRNSLDDKFIAKRKE
;
A
#
# COMPACT_ATOMS: atom_id res chain seq x y z
N ASP A 1 36.05 13.57 22.15
CA ASP A 1 34.98 14.22 22.95
C ASP A 1 33.61 13.91 22.37
N ILE A 2 32.54 13.98 23.18
CA ILE A 2 31.16 13.92 22.67
C ILE A 2 30.65 15.36 22.49
N VAL A 3 30.20 15.67 21.28
CA VAL A 3 29.62 16.95 20.90
C VAL A 3 28.13 16.77 20.64
N ASN A 4 27.34 17.70 21.14
CA ASN A 4 25.89 17.72 20.98
C ASN A 4 25.50 18.74 19.90
N LEU A 5 24.80 18.26 18.88
CA LEU A 5 24.26 19.10 17.81
C LEU A 5 22.74 19.22 17.99
N ASN A 6 22.26 20.45 18.15
CA ASN A 6 20.85 20.78 18.32
C ASN A 6 20.33 21.48 17.07
N TYR A 7 19.29 20.93 16.47
CA TYR A 7 18.64 21.43 15.28
C TYR A 7 17.18 21.74 15.58
N ILE A 8 16.68 22.80 14.95
CA ILE A 8 15.27 23.18 14.96
C ILE A 8 14.79 23.14 13.52
N CYS A 9 13.59 22.62 13.28
CA CYS A 9 13.00 22.62 11.95
C CYS A 9 12.80 24.05 11.46
N ALA A 10 13.47 24.40 10.36
CA ALA A 10 13.39 25.74 9.76
C ALA A 10 11.99 26.13 9.25
N TYR A 11 11.09 25.16 9.05
CA TYR A 11 9.74 25.43 8.54
C TYR A 11 8.71 25.63 9.65
N CYS A 12 8.69 24.76 10.66
CA CYS A 12 7.64 24.79 11.68
C CYS A 12 8.09 25.35 13.04
N GLU A 13 9.41 25.50 13.25
CA GLU A 13 10.06 25.99 14.47
C GLU A 13 9.72 25.24 15.78
N LYS A 14 8.88 24.19 15.71
CA LYS A 14 8.41 23.41 16.85
C LYS A 14 9.11 22.06 16.99
N PHE A 15 9.66 21.54 15.90
CA PHE A 15 10.30 20.23 15.91
C PHE A 15 11.80 20.37 16.20
N HIS A 16 12.23 19.78 17.30
CA HIS A 16 13.63 19.73 17.73
C HIS A 16 14.25 18.39 17.37
N ARG A 17 15.49 18.42 16.90
CA ARG A 17 16.30 17.22 16.68
C ARG A 17 17.68 17.39 17.28
N PHE A 18 18.09 16.41 18.03
CA PHE A 18 19.34 16.33 18.76
C PHE A 18 20.16 15.16 18.22
N PHE A 19 21.46 15.38 18.06
CA PHE A 19 22.43 14.33 17.77
C PHE A 19 23.60 14.41 18.74
N ALA A 20 24.01 13.27 19.29
CA ALA A 20 25.25 13.14 20.04
C ALA A 20 26.30 12.49 19.12
N ILE A 21 27.43 13.16 18.94
CA ILE A 21 28.51 12.74 18.05
C ILE A 21 29.79 12.62 18.84
N LYS A 22 30.42 11.45 18.78
CA LYS A 22 31.74 11.22 19.34
C LYS A 22 32.80 11.52 18.28
N MET A 23 33.68 12.46 18.57
CA MET A 23 34.84 12.79 17.75
C MET A 23 36.05 11.99 18.24
N GLY A 24 36.67 11.24 17.32
CA GLY A 24 37.89 10.49 17.56
C GLY A 24 39.12 11.40 17.72
N LYS A 25 40.23 10.83 18.19
CA LYS A 25 41.49 11.58 18.40
C LYS A 25 41.94 12.25 17.10
N GLY A 26 42.24 13.55 17.18
CA GLY A 26 42.70 14.34 16.04
C GLY A 26 41.64 14.53 14.94
N LEU A 27 40.34 14.43 15.28
CA LEU A 27 39.22 14.60 14.33
C LEU A 27 39.25 13.65 13.13
N LYS A 28 39.95 12.51 13.24
CA LYS A 28 40.07 11.52 12.15
C LYS A 28 38.83 10.66 11.96
N THR A 29 38.00 10.52 12.99
CA THR A 29 36.76 9.74 12.94
C THR A 29 35.63 10.51 13.61
N ILE A 30 34.42 10.32 13.08
CA ILE A 30 33.19 10.89 13.58
C ILE A 30 32.18 9.75 13.69
N GLU A 31 31.70 9.49 14.91
CA GLU A 31 30.73 8.45 15.19
C GLU A 31 29.46 9.06 15.78
N LYS A 32 28.30 8.76 15.21
CA LYS A 32 27.02 9.12 15.82
C LYS A 32 26.72 8.13 16.94
N VAL A 33 26.61 8.64 18.18
CA VAL A 33 26.38 7.82 19.38
C VAL A 33 24.98 8.00 19.98
N GLY A 34 24.20 8.95 19.49
CA GLY A 34 22.82 9.14 19.92
C GLY A 34 22.01 10.06 19.02
N GLN A 35 20.69 9.92 19.06
CA GLN A 35 19.77 10.91 18.50
C GLN A 35 18.49 11.04 19.33
N PHE A 36 17.87 12.22 19.31
CA PHE A 36 16.50 12.43 19.78
C PHE A 36 15.75 13.38 18.83
N PRO A 37 14.47 13.15 18.51
CA PRO A 37 13.71 11.94 18.80
C PRO A 37 14.36 10.72 18.14
N ALA A 38 14.07 9.54 18.71
CA ALA A 38 14.54 8.27 18.15
C ALA A 38 14.18 8.17 16.67
N TRP A 39 14.96 7.38 15.92
CA TRP A 39 14.67 7.18 14.52
C TRP A 39 13.28 6.55 14.38
N ASP A 40 12.40 7.22 13.65
CA ASP A 40 11.05 6.74 13.39
C ASP A 40 10.90 6.45 11.91
N ILE A 41 10.43 5.24 11.60
CA ILE A 41 10.07 4.85 10.25
C ILE A 41 8.72 5.46 9.96
N ASN A 42 8.73 6.48 9.10
CA ASN A 42 7.49 7.03 8.59
C ASN A 42 6.88 6.03 7.60
N ILE A 43 5.75 5.44 7.99
CA ILE A 43 4.96 4.56 7.13
C ILE A 43 4.04 5.46 6.30
N GLU A 44 4.01 5.26 4.98
CA GLU A 44 3.07 5.98 4.14
C GLU A 44 1.62 5.77 4.63
N LYS A 45 0.82 6.84 4.65
CA LYS A 45 -0.56 6.81 5.18
C LYS A 45 -1.41 5.73 4.50
N THR A 46 -1.18 5.49 3.22
CA THR A 46 -1.87 4.49 2.40
C THR A 46 -1.57 3.09 2.91
N LEU A 47 -0.29 2.74 3.01
CA LEU A 47 0.19 1.48 3.56
C LEU A 47 -0.26 1.28 5.02
N LYS A 48 -0.17 2.32 5.85
CA LYS A 48 -0.60 2.28 7.26
C LYS A 48 -2.07 1.86 7.44
N LYS A 49 -2.96 2.25 6.51
CA LYS A 49 -4.38 1.85 6.54
C LYS A 49 -4.59 0.35 6.33
N ILE A 50 -3.83 -0.27 5.44
CA ILE A 50 -3.92 -1.73 5.21
C ILE A 50 -3.21 -2.50 6.30
N LEU A 51 -2.04 -2.02 6.73
CA LEU A 51 -1.31 -2.63 7.83
C LEU A 51 -2.13 -2.61 9.12
N LYS A 52 -3.08 -1.68 9.32
CA LYS A 52 -3.90 -1.59 10.54
C LYS A 52 -3.00 -1.71 11.79
N GLY A 53 -3.24 -2.71 12.65
CA GLY A 53 -2.48 -3.01 13.86
C GLY A 53 -1.05 -3.55 13.63
N TYR A 54 -0.69 -3.92 12.41
CA TYR A 54 0.62 -4.47 12.06
C TYR A 54 1.67 -3.40 11.74
N SER A 55 1.31 -2.13 11.88
CA SER A 55 2.23 -1.00 11.67
C SER A 55 3.50 -1.13 12.51
N GLU A 56 3.38 -1.61 13.76
CA GLU A 56 4.54 -1.81 14.64
C GLU A 56 5.47 -2.91 14.14
N TYR A 57 4.93 -4.05 13.68
CA TYR A 57 5.74 -5.12 13.08
C TYR A 57 6.45 -4.65 11.81
N TYR A 58 5.79 -3.82 11.00
CA TYR A 58 6.43 -3.23 9.81
C TYR A 58 7.60 -2.34 10.20
N LYS A 59 7.45 -1.50 11.24
CA LYS A 59 8.56 -0.67 11.75
C LYS A 59 9.71 -1.54 12.27
N LYS A 60 9.40 -2.59 13.03
CA LYS A 60 10.42 -3.52 13.54
C LYS A 60 11.16 -4.21 12.39
N GLY A 61 10.43 -4.72 11.38
CA GLY A 61 11.01 -5.31 10.18
C GLY A 61 11.94 -4.35 9.43
N LYS A 62 11.49 -3.10 9.21
CA LYS A 62 12.30 -2.05 8.57
C LYS A 62 13.53 -1.64 9.38
N THR A 63 13.43 -1.70 10.71
CA THR A 63 14.56 -1.44 11.60
C THR A 63 15.58 -2.56 11.50
N CYS A 64 15.13 -3.81 11.51
CA CYS A 64 15.98 -4.97 11.28
C CYS A 64 16.66 -4.90 9.91
N GLU A 65 15.93 -4.55 8.85
CA GLU A 65 16.48 -4.35 7.50
C GLU A 65 17.59 -3.29 7.49
N PHE A 66 17.37 -2.14 8.13
CA PHE A 66 18.35 -1.05 8.23
C PHE A 66 19.63 -1.44 8.98
N HIS A 67 19.51 -2.30 9.98
CA HIS A 67 20.63 -2.83 10.75
C HIS A 67 21.22 -4.13 10.17
N SER A 68 20.77 -4.53 8.98
CA SER A 68 21.20 -5.78 8.34
C SER A 68 20.97 -7.01 9.22
N TYR A 69 19.85 -7.05 9.93
CA TYR A 69 19.35 -8.22 10.66
C TYR A 69 18.28 -8.91 9.81
N GLY A 70 18.71 -9.67 8.82
CA GLY A 70 17.86 -10.29 7.82
C GLY A 70 16.86 -11.30 8.38
N ILE A 71 17.28 -12.17 9.30
CA ILE A 71 16.38 -13.16 9.92
C ILE A 71 15.24 -12.44 10.67
N GLY A 72 15.58 -11.38 11.42
CA GLY A 72 14.58 -10.58 12.14
C GLY A 72 13.62 -9.88 11.19
N ALA A 73 14.14 -9.24 10.14
CA ALA A 73 13.33 -8.57 9.12
C ALA A 73 12.36 -9.55 8.44
N PHE A 74 12.85 -10.72 8.05
CA PHE A 74 12.06 -11.77 7.42
C PHE A 74 10.89 -12.22 8.31
N VAL A 75 11.14 -12.51 9.59
CA VAL A 75 10.09 -12.98 10.51
C VAL A 75 9.00 -11.93 10.68
N TYR A 76 9.37 -10.66 10.84
CA TYR A 76 8.38 -9.58 10.96
C TYR A 76 7.54 -9.45 9.70
N TYR A 77 8.15 -9.45 8.51
CA TYR A 77 7.37 -9.31 7.28
C TYR A 77 6.53 -10.55 6.96
N ARG A 78 7.03 -11.76 7.25
CA ARG A 78 6.25 -12.99 7.17
C ARG A 78 4.99 -12.91 8.01
N ARG A 79 5.11 -12.45 9.27
CA ARG A 79 3.96 -12.29 10.17
C ARG A 79 2.91 -11.33 9.59
N ILE A 80 3.36 -10.22 9.00
CA ILE A 80 2.48 -9.24 8.35
C ILE A 80 1.75 -9.88 7.16
N ILE A 81 2.47 -10.61 6.30
CA ILE A 81 1.86 -11.25 5.13
C ILE A 81 0.82 -12.29 5.55
N GLU A 82 1.13 -13.12 6.55
CA GLU A 82 0.23 -14.17 7.01
C GLU A 82 -1.16 -13.66 7.37
N ASP A 83 -1.23 -12.44 7.93
CA ASP A 83 -2.47 -11.83 8.38
C ASP A 83 -3.13 -10.92 7.31
N ILE A 84 -2.35 -10.28 6.44
CA ILE A 84 -2.87 -9.33 5.44
C ILE A 84 -3.24 -10.01 4.12
N ILE A 85 -2.58 -11.11 3.75
CA ILE A 85 -2.71 -11.70 2.42
C ILE A 85 -4.17 -12.07 2.09
N GLY A 86 -4.93 -12.60 3.06
CA GLY A 86 -6.33 -12.95 2.82
C GLY A 86 -7.17 -11.74 2.41
N GLN A 87 -7.07 -10.64 3.17
CA GLN A 87 -7.79 -9.38 2.88
C GLN A 87 -7.36 -8.78 1.54
N LEU A 88 -6.07 -8.90 1.20
CA LEU A 88 -5.55 -8.43 -0.07
C LEU A 88 -6.11 -9.24 -1.24
N LEU A 89 -6.13 -10.57 -1.15
CA LEU A 89 -6.66 -11.47 -2.18
C LEU A 89 -8.17 -11.27 -2.41
N GLU A 90 -8.91 -10.92 -1.36
CA GLU A 90 -10.34 -10.57 -1.45
C GLU A 90 -10.60 -9.23 -2.17
N SER A 91 -9.59 -8.37 -2.28
CA SER A 91 -9.70 -7.07 -2.95
C SER A 91 -9.31 -7.12 -4.44
N ILE A 92 -8.72 -8.22 -4.91
CA ILE A 92 -8.30 -8.40 -6.30
C ILE A 92 -9.48 -8.55 -7.29
N PRO A 93 -10.63 -9.18 -6.95
CA PRO A 93 -11.78 -9.26 -7.84
C PRO A 93 -12.27 -7.89 -8.35
N ASP A 94 -12.11 -6.81 -7.56
CA ASP A 94 -12.43 -5.43 -7.95
C ASP A 94 -11.61 -4.95 -9.19
N LEU A 95 -10.56 -5.69 -9.56
CA LEU A 95 -9.59 -5.37 -10.61
C LEU A 95 -9.71 -6.27 -11.85
N ILE A 96 -10.57 -7.28 -11.82
CA ILE A 96 -10.73 -8.29 -12.88
C ILE A 96 -12.15 -8.20 -13.45
N SER A 97 -12.32 -8.54 -14.73
CA SER A 97 -13.63 -8.56 -15.40
C SER A 97 -13.78 -9.76 -16.34
N GLY A 98 -15.02 -10.16 -16.63
CA GLY A 98 -15.32 -11.23 -17.59
C GLY A 98 -15.00 -12.64 -17.07
N GLU A 99 -14.63 -13.56 -17.96
CA GLU A 99 -14.36 -14.97 -17.63
C GLU A 99 -13.21 -15.16 -16.62
N GLU A 100 -12.24 -14.24 -16.61
CA GLU A 100 -11.14 -14.27 -15.64
C GLU A 100 -11.64 -14.04 -14.20
N LEU A 101 -12.69 -13.25 -14.03
CA LEU A 101 -13.30 -12.98 -12.72
C LEU A 101 -13.97 -14.24 -12.16
N GLU A 102 -14.70 -14.97 -12.99
CA GLU A 102 -15.36 -16.22 -12.57
C GLU A 102 -14.33 -17.27 -12.11
N LYS A 103 -13.26 -17.46 -12.91
CA LYS A 103 -12.15 -18.35 -12.54
C LYS A 103 -11.50 -17.93 -11.23
N TYR A 104 -11.28 -16.63 -11.04
CA TYR A 104 -10.70 -16.10 -9.81
C TYR A 104 -11.63 -16.30 -8.60
N GLN A 105 -12.94 -16.08 -8.76
CA GLN A 105 -13.91 -16.26 -7.67
C GLN A 105 -13.96 -17.70 -7.18
N VAL A 106 -13.92 -18.69 -8.09
CA VAL A 106 -13.85 -20.11 -7.71
C VAL A 106 -12.58 -20.39 -6.88
N ALA A 107 -11.43 -19.87 -7.31
CA ALA A 107 -10.18 -20.01 -6.56
C ALA A 107 -10.25 -19.29 -5.19
N LEU A 108 -10.94 -18.15 -5.12
CA LEU A 108 -11.10 -17.36 -3.90
C LEU A 108 -11.92 -18.10 -2.84
N GLU A 109 -12.93 -18.89 -3.22
CA GLU A 109 -13.66 -19.74 -2.26
C GLU A 109 -12.74 -20.78 -1.60
N GLU A 110 -11.80 -21.36 -2.35
CA GLU A 110 -10.80 -22.28 -1.81
C GLU A 110 -9.76 -21.56 -0.94
N VAL A 111 -9.41 -20.31 -1.27
CA VAL A 111 -8.56 -19.45 -0.44
C VAL A 111 -9.20 -19.20 0.93
N ARG A 112 -10.52 -18.98 1.00
CA ARG A 112 -11.25 -18.76 2.27
C ARG A 112 -11.22 -19.97 3.19
N LYS A 113 -11.24 -21.19 2.63
CA LYS A 113 -11.15 -22.45 3.37
C LYS A 113 -9.72 -22.78 3.82
N THR A 114 -8.72 -22.17 3.17
CA THR A 114 -7.31 -22.45 3.43
C THR A 114 -6.79 -21.61 4.61
N LYS A 115 -6.05 -22.24 5.53
CA LYS A 115 -5.48 -21.54 6.69
C LYS A 115 -4.12 -20.88 6.39
N THR A 116 -3.24 -21.56 5.67
CA THR A 116 -1.84 -21.14 5.48
C THR A 116 -1.69 -20.13 4.34
N ALA A 117 -0.99 -19.01 4.59
CA ALA A 117 -0.71 -17.97 3.61
C ALA A 117 -0.05 -18.50 2.32
N THR A 118 0.98 -19.34 2.44
CA THR A 118 1.65 -19.96 1.28
C THR A 118 0.66 -20.72 0.38
N LYS A 119 -0.24 -21.52 0.98
CA LYS A 119 -1.26 -22.26 0.22
C LYS A 119 -2.29 -21.32 -0.41
N LYS A 120 -2.72 -20.27 0.30
CA LYS A 120 -3.62 -19.25 -0.26
C LYS A 120 -3.02 -18.63 -1.53
N ILE A 121 -1.76 -18.21 -1.45
CA ILE A 121 -1.05 -17.60 -2.57
C ILE A 121 -0.91 -18.58 -3.73
N ALA A 122 -0.62 -19.86 -3.46
CA ALA A 122 -0.46 -20.88 -4.49
C ALA A 122 -1.72 -21.07 -5.35
N LEU A 123 -2.92 -20.92 -4.78
CA LEU A 123 -4.20 -21.08 -5.48
C LEU A 123 -4.48 -19.97 -6.50
N VAL A 124 -3.94 -18.78 -6.30
CA VAL A 124 -4.32 -17.57 -7.06
C VAL A 124 -3.16 -16.90 -7.79
N LYS A 125 -1.91 -17.31 -7.54
CA LYS A 125 -0.73 -16.69 -8.17
C LYS A 125 -0.84 -16.63 -9.69
N ASP A 126 -1.36 -17.68 -10.33
CA ASP A 126 -1.43 -17.74 -11.79
C ASP A 126 -2.60 -16.93 -12.36
N LEU A 127 -3.59 -16.60 -11.52
CA LEU A 127 -4.81 -15.87 -11.86
C LEU A 127 -4.69 -14.35 -11.65
N LEU A 128 -3.50 -13.83 -11.36
CA LEU A 128 -3.29 -12.39 -11.18
C LEU A 128 -3.49 -11.63 -12.51
N PRO A 129 -4.24 -10.51 -12.54
CA PRO A 129 -4.35 -9.67 -13.73
C PRO A 129 -3.01 -9.02 -14.08
N LEU A 130 -2.83 -8.69 -15.37
CA LEU A 130 -1.59 -8.09 -15.89
C LEU A 130 -1.21 -6.78 -15.19
N ILE A 131 -2.19 -5.99 -14.74
CA ILE A 131 -1.95 -4.74 -14.00
C ILE A 131 -1.19 -4.97 -12.67
N LEU A 132 -1.25 -6.19 -12.11
CA LEU A 132 -0.52 -6.58 -10.91
C LEU A 132 0.76 -7.39 -11.23
N LYS A 133 1.14 -7.50 -12.51
CA LYS A 133 2.33 -8.21 -12.99
C LYS A 133 3.25 -7.26 -13.78
N PRO A 134 3.94 -6.31 -13.11
CA PRO A 134 4.83 -5.38 -13.79
C PRO A 134 5.95 -6.15 -14.49
N GLU A 135 6.16 -5.89 -15.78
CA GLU A 135 7.19 -6.56 -16.60
C GLU A 135 7.17 -8.10 -16.51
N GLN A 136 5.98 -8.70 -16.32
CA GLN A 136 5.75 -10.14 -16.12
C GLN A 136 6.21 -10.70 -14.77
N PHE A 137 6.75 -9.88 -13.86
CA PHE A 137 7.06 -10.32 -12.50
C PHE A 137 5.79 -10.49 -11.69
N ASN A 138 5.61 -11.68 -11.12
CA ASN A 138 4.44 -12.00 -10.32
C ASN A 138 4.77 -11.82 -8.82
N PRO A 139 4.30 -10.75 -8.17
CA PRO A 139 4.60 -10.49 -6.76
C PRO A 139 4.05 -11.61 -5.86
N LEU A 140 2.92 -12.23 -6.18
CA LEU A 140 2.41 -13.38 -5.43
C LEU A 140 3.33 -14.59 -5.54
N LYS A 141 3.92 -14.84 -6.71
CA LYS A 141 4.90 -15.92 -6.87
C LYS A 141 6.14 -15.65 -6.01
N THR A 142 6.66 -14.42 -6.03
CA THR A 142 7.78 -14.00 -5.16
C THR A 142 7.47 -14.25 -3.69
N LEU A 143 6.28 -13.85 -3.21
CA LEU A 143 5.87 -14.09 -1.84
C LEU A 143 5.75 -15.58 -1.52
N HIS A 144 5.18 -16.38 -2.42
CA HIS A 144 5.06 -17.83 -2.25
C HIS A 144 6.45 -18.50 -2.11
N ASP A 145 7.37 -18.14 -2.99
CA ASP A 145 8.69 -18.76 -3.05
C ASP A 145 9.54 -18.38 -1.83
N ALA A 146 9.46 -17.13 -1.37
CA ALA A 146 10.14 -16.69 -0.15
C ALA A 146 9.55 -17.33 1.12
N LEU A 147 8.22 -17.42 1.22
CA LEU A 147 7.55 -18.01 2.40
C LEU A 147 7.69 -19.53 2.48
N SER A 148 7.82 -20.21 1.34
CA SER A 148 7.95 -21.68 1.28
C SER A 148 9.35 -22.18 1.64
N LYS A 149 10.40 -21.42 1.32
CA LYS A 149 11.80 -21.81 1.58
C LYS A 149 12.20 -21.79 3.06
N GLY A 150 11.43 -21.17 3.94
CA GLY A 150 11.72 -21.12 5.37
C GLY A 150 13.05 -20.44 5.72
N LEU A 151 13.45 -20.54 6.99
CA LEU A 151 14.69 -19.94 7.52
C LEU A 151 15.82 -20.96 7.71
N HIS A 152 15.55 -22.26 7.53
CA HIS A 152 16.49 -23.31 7.89
C HIS A 152 17.70 -23.32 6.96
N GLY A 153 18.90 -23.24 7.54
CA GLY A 153 20.16 -23.34 6.81
C GLY A 153 20.52 -22.11 5.97
N ARG A 154 19.82 -20.99 6.14
CA ARG A 154 20.11 -19.73 5.44
C ARG A 154 20.92 -18.78 6.28
N THR A 155 21.78 -18.02 5.61
CA THR A 155 22.55 -16.94 6.20
C THR A 155 21.66 -15.73 6.47
N ASP A 156 22.09 -14.86 7.37
CA ASP A 156 21.35 -13.63 7.66
C ASP A 156 21.26 -12.72 6.41
N ALA A 157 22.30 -12.68 5.59
CA ALA A 157 22.31 -11.93 4.32
C ALA A 157 21.25 -12.45 3.33
N GLU A 158 21.15 -13.77 3.14
CA GLU A 158 20.12 -14.36 2.29
C GLU A 158 18.70 -14.08 2.83
N CYS A 159 18.53 -14.07 4.15
CA CYS A 159 17.26 -13.70 4.77
C CYS A 159 16.93 -12.22 4.58
N LEU A 160 17.94 -11.35 4.52
CA LEU A 160 17.79 -9.92 4.27
C LEU A 160 17.27 -9.66 2.84
N GLU A 161 17.86 -10.32 1.84
CA GLU A 161 17.41 -10.24 0.44
C GLU A 161 15.96 -10.71 0.27
N ASP A 162 15.62 -11.83 0.92
CA ASP A 162 14.25 -12.35 0.94
C ASP A 162 13.29 -11.39 1.65
N ALA A 163 13.69 -10.83 2.78
CA ALA A 163 12.90 -9.85 3.53
C ALA A 163 12.62 -8.61 2.68
N GLU A 164 13.61 -8.11 1.96
CA GLU A 164 13.45 -6.98 1.04
C GLU A 164 12.50 -7.30 -0.11
N SER A 165 12.66 -8.49 -0.72
CA SER A 165 11.81 -8.98 -1.81
C SER A 165 10.35 -9.12 -1.36
N ILE A 166 10.16 -9.67 -0.17
CA ILE A 166 8.87 -9.78 0.50
C ILE A 166 8.24 -8.39 0.72
N ARG A 167 8.99 -7.46 1.33
CA ARG A 167 8.50 -6.12 1.65
C ARG A 167 8.10 -5.37 0.39
N THR A 168 8.94 -5.40 -0.63
CA THR A 168 8.72 -4.70 -1.90
C THR A 168 7.50 -5.26 -2.62
N SER A 169 7.36 -6.59 -2.66
CA SER A 169 6.18 -7.25 -3.24
C SER A 169 4.89 -6.90 -2.49
N LEU A 170 4.93 -6.87 -1.15
CA LEU A 170 3.79 -6.49 -0.31
C LEU A 170 3.37 -5.04 -0.56
N VAL A 171 4.32 -4.10 -0.53
CA VAL A 171 4.06 -2.67 -0.74
C VAL A 171 3.46 -2.45 -2.12
N PHE A 172 4.06 -3.04 -3.16
CA PHE A 172 3.56 -2.95 -4.53
C PHE A 172 2.10 -3.42 -4.65
N LEU A 173 1.79 -4.60 -4.11
CA LEU A 173 0.43 -5.14 -4.18
C LEU A 173 -0.59 -4.25 -3.46
N VAL A 174 -0.23 -3.77 -2.27
CA VAL A 174 -1.06 -2.84 -1.50
C VAL A 174 -1.32 -1.56 -2.27
N ASP A 175 -0.28 -0.97 -2.85
CA ASP A 175 -0.39 0.29 -3.58
C ASP A 175 -1.17 0.12 -4.88
N ALA A 176 -0.97 -0.97 -5.61
CA ALA A 176 -1.68 -1.25 -6.86
C ALA A 176 -3.19 -1.43 -6.63
N VAL A 177 -3.58 -2.24 -5.63
CA VAL A 177 -4.99 -2.45 -5.25
C VAL A 177 -5.64 -1.14 -4.82
N LEU A 178 -4.97 -0.35 -3.98
CA LEU A 178 -5.54 0.91 -3.47
C LEU A 178 -5.61 2.01 -4.52
N SER A 179 -4.59 2.12 -5.36
CA SER A 179 -4.53 3.14 -6.42
C SER A 179 -5.66 2.90 -7.42
N GLN A 180 -5.89 1.64 -7.79
CA GLN A 180 -7.00 1.31 -8.69
C GLN A 180 -8.36 1.59 -8.05
N LYS A 181 -8.57 1.19 -6.79
CA LYS A 181 -9.83 1.44 -6.08
C LYS A 181 -10.13 2.93 -5.93
N LYS A 182 -9.13 3.73 -5.55
CA LYS A 182 -9.26 5.20 -5.46
C LYS A 182 -9.49 5.82 -6.84
N GLY A 183 -8.84 5.31 -7.89
CA GLY A 183 -9.01 5.76 -9.26
C GLY A 183 -10.43 5.55 -9.76
N GLN A 184 -10.95 4.33 -9.62
CA GLN A 184 -12.34 3.98 -9.97
C GLN A 184 -13.34 4.85 -9.21
N GLN A 185 -13.20 4.99 -7.88
CA GLN A 185 -14.10 5.81 -7.06
C GLN A 185 -14.13 7.27 -7.51
N LYS A 186 -12.96 7.89 -7.68
CA LYS A 186 -12.85 9.28 -8.15
C LYS A 186 -13.48 9.47 -9.53
N TYR A 187 -13.24 8.54 -10.44
CA TYR A 187 -13.83 8.58 -11.78
C TYR A 187 -15.35 8.50 -11.72
N THR A 188 -15.90 7.50 -11.02
CA THR A 188 -17.35 7.32 -10.87
C THR A 188 -18.02 8.52 -10.21
N GLU A 189 -17.41 9.11 -9.17
CA GLU A 189 -17.92 10.33 -8.54
C GLU A 189 -17.92 11.53 -9.49
N SER A 190 -16.85 11.71 -10.26
CA SER A 190 -16.76 12.77 -11.26
C SER A 190 -17.85 12.62 -12.34
N MET A 191 -18.03 11.40 -12.86
CA MET A 191 -19.04 11.10 -13.87
C MET A 191 -20.47 11.29 -13.34
N LYS A 192 -20.76 10.87 -12.10
CA LYS A 192 -22.05 11.12 -11.46
C LYS A 192 -22.36 12.62 -11.36
N LYS A 193 -21.37 13.43 -10.94
CA LYS A 193 -21.52 14.90 -10.88
C LYS A 193 -21.81 15.51 -12.25
N ILE A 194 -21.16 15.03 -13.32
CA ILE A 194 -21.40 15.51 -14.68
C ILE A 194 -22.82 15.15 -15.13
N LEU A 195 -23.26 13.89 -14.92
CA LEU A 195 -24.60 13.43 -15.28
C LEU A 195 -25.70 14.17 -14.51
N GLU A 196 -25.50 14.43 -13.21
CA GLU A 196 -26.43 15.23 -12.41
C GLU A 196 -26.54 16.67 -12.91
N LYS A 197 -25.40 17.29 -13.28
CA LYS A 197 -25.39 18.63 -13.88
C LYS A 197 -26.13 18.65 -15.21
N GLN A 198 -25.93 17.65 -16.06
CA GLN A 198 -26.64 17.51 -17.34
C GLN A 198 -28.14 17.33 -17.12
N ARG A 199 -28.57 16.45 -16.21
CA ARG A 199 -29.99 16.24 -15.86
C ARG A 199 -30.65 17.52 -15.33
N LYS A 200 -29.96 18.28 -14.46
CA LYS A 200 -30.47 19.56 -13.95
C LYS A 200 -30.57 20.62 -15.05
N LYS A 201 -29.66 20.61 -16.03
CA LYS A 201 -29.71 21.51 -17.18
C LYS A 201 -30.89 21.18 -18.10
N ILE A 202 -31.09 19.90 -18.44
CA ILE A 202 -32.22 19.43 -19.26
C ILE A 202 -33.55 19.83 -18.62
N LYS A 203 -33.75 19.56 -17.31
CA LYS A 203 -34.96 19.98 -16.60
C LYS A 203 -35.19 21.50 -16.65
N LYS A 204 -34.13 22.29 -16.50
CA LYS A 204 -34.22 23.75 -16.50
C LYS A 204 -34.56 24.30 -17.90
N ASP A 205 -34.08 23.63 -18.95
CA ASP A 205 -34.38 23.99 -20.34
C ASP A 205 -35.82 23.56 -20.73
N GLU A 206 -36.29 22.41 -20.24
CA GLU A 206 -37.70 21.97 -20.38
C GLU A 206 -38.68 22.90 -19.65
N ASP A 207 -38.37 23.28 -18.40
CA ASP A 207 -39.21 24.19 -17.62
C ASP A 207 -39.33 25.57 -18.30
N ARG A 208 -38.23 26.08 -18.88
CA ARG A 208 -38.21 27.36 -19.64
C ARG A 208 -39.07 27.31 -20.89
N ASN A 209 -38.93 26.27 -21.72
CA ASN A 209 -39.74 26.14 -22.93
C ASN A 209 -41.24 26.04 -22.60
N SER A 210 -41.62 25.37 -21.50
CA SER A 210 -43.02 25.27 -21.08
C SER A 210 -43.64 26.62 -20.63
N LEU A 211 -42.81 27.51 -20.09
CA LEU A 211 -43.22 28.87 -19.68
C LEU A 211 -43.37 29.78 -20.89
N ASP A 212 -42.46 29.66 -21.87
CA ASP A 212 -42.50 30.44 -23.11
C ASP A 212 -43.73 30.07 -23.98
N ASP A 213 -44.07 28.78 -24.09
CA ASP A 213 -45.27 28.32 -24.81
C ASP A 213 -46.58 28.84 -24.19
N LYS A 214 -46.67 28.85 -22.85
CA LYS A 214 -47.82 29.42 -22.14
C LYS A 214 -47.93 30.94 -22.31
N PHE A 215 -46.81 31.64 -22.44
CA PHE A 215 -46.78 33.08 -22.69
C PHE A 215 -47.22 33.43 -24.12
N ILE A 216 -46.87 32.60 -25.10
CA ILE A 216 -47.29 32.77 -26.50
C ILE A 216 -48.80 32.51 -26.67
N ALA A 217 -49.33 31.47 -26.00
CA ALA A 217 -50.76 31.16 -26.04
C ALA A 217 -51.63 32.31 -25.48
N LYS A 218 -51.17 32.97 -24.40
CA LYS A 218 -51.89 34.06 -23.73
C LYS A 218 -51.87 35.40 -24.48
N ARG A 219 -51.07 35.54 -25.53
CA ARG A 219 -50.99 36.74 -26.40
C ARG A 219 -51.84 36.61 -27.67
N LYS A 220 -52.43 35.44 -27.92
CA LYS A 220 -53.28 35.17 -29.09
C LYS A 220 -54.78 35.19 -28.77
N GLU A 221 -55.14 35.40 -27.50
CA GLU A 221 -56.49 35.77 -27.02
C GLU A 221 -56.56 37.28 -26.82
#